data_AF-A0A531KMU9-F1
#
_entry.id   AF-A0A531KMU9-F1
#
_cell.length_a   1.000
_cell.length_b   1.000
_cell.length_c   1.000
_cell.angle_alpha   90.00
_cell.angle_beta   90.00
_cell.angle_gamma   90.00
#
_symmetry.space_group_name_H-M   'P 1'
#
loop_
_entity.id
_entity.type
_entity.pdbx_description
1 polymer ?
#
loop_
_entity_poly.entity_id
_entity_poly.type
_entity_poly.pdbx_seq_one_letter_code
_entity_poly.pdbx_strand_id
1 'polypeptide(L)' 'NKSDLAPYVNVNLDVMESDAARMRGKRPFGFTDLSRGKGLQEVIDFIVEHGGLRIDTARSTAA' A
#
# COMPACT_ATOMS: atom_id res chain seq x y z
N ASN A 1 -3.08 -4.52 -3.88
CA ASN A 1 -4.44 -4.53 -3.31
C ASN A 1 -5.00 -5.94 -3.33
N LYS A 2 -5.96 -6.24 -2.44
CA LYS A 2 -6.63 -7.54 -2.24
C LYS A 2 -5.67 -8.67 -1.86
N SER A 3 -4.63 -8.35 -1.08
CA SER A 3 -3.64 -9.35 -0.65
C SER A 3 -4.23 -10.45 0.22
N ASP A 4 -5.37 -10.19 0.86
CA ASP A 4 -6.17 -11.15 1.62
C ASP A 4 -6.73 -12.29 0.76
N LEU A 5 -6.87 -12.09 -0.54
CA LEU A 5 -7.39 -13.12 -1.44
C LEU A 5 -6.35 -14.17 -1.83
N ALA A 6 -5.06 -13.94 -1.59
CA ALA A 6 -3.97 -14.82 -2.04
C ALA A 6 -4.17 -16.31 -1.69
N PRO A 7 -4.64 -16.69 -0.48
CA PRO A 7 -4.89 -18.10 -0.13
C PRO A 7 -5.99 -18.77 -0.97
N TYR A 8 -6.88 -17.99 -1.60
CA TYR A 8 -8.05 -18.51 -2.31
C TYR A 8 -7.85 -18.56 -3.84
N VAL A 9 -6.81 -17.92 -4.36
CA VAL A 9 -6.57 -17.79 -5.81
C VAL A 9 -5.25 -18.42 -6.27
N ASN A 10 -4.65 -19.29 -5.46
CA ASN A 10 -3.37 -19.95 -5.75
C ASN A 10 -2.23 -18.96 -6.05
N VAL A 11 -2.16 -17.87 -5.27
CA VAL A 11 -1.12 -16.84 -5.43
C VAL A 11 -0.15 -16.89 -4.25
N ASN A 12 1.14 -16.84 -4.55
CA ASN A 12 2.21 -16.69 -3.54
C ASN A 12 2.69 -15.23 -3.52
N LEU A 13 2.51 -14.54 -2.39
CA LEU A 13 2.87 -13.14 -2.22
C LEU A 13 4.39 -12.91 -2.22
N ASP A 14 5.20 -13.85 -1.76
CA ASP A 14 6.66 -13.73 -1.73
C ASP A 14 7.24 -13.72 -3.16
N VAL A 15 6.67 -14.53 -4.05
CA VAL A 15 7.04 -14.55 -5.48
C VAL A 15 6.68 -13.21 -6.12
N MET A 16 5.47 -12.69 -5.85
CA MET A 16 5.05 -11.39 -6.35
C MET A 16 5.92 -10.25 -5.81
N GLU A 17 6.34 -10.31 -4.55
CA GLU A 17 7.24 -9.32 -3.94
C GLU A 17 8.60 -9.30 -4.66
N SER A 18 9.20 -10.48 -4.85
CA SER A 18 10.47 -10.63 -5.58
C SER A 18 10.37 -10.09 -7.01
N ASP A 19 9.29 -10.42 -7.72
CA ASP A 19 9.07 -9.94 -9.08
C ASP A 19 8.87 -8.41 -9.12
N ALA A 20 8.08 -7.86 -8.21
CA ALA A 20 7.87 -6.42 -8.10
C ALA A 20 9.19 -5.68 -7.79
N ALA A 21 9.99 -6.18 -6.86
CA ALA A 21 11.31 -5.61 -6.54
C ALA A 21 12.22 -5.59 -7.78
N ARG A 22 12.28 -6.70 -8.52
CA ARG A 22 13.06 -6.81 -9.75
C ARG A 22 12.59 -5.83 -10.83
N MET A 23 11.29 -5.74 -11.08
CA MET A 23 10.73 -4.90 -12.15
C MET A 23 10.75 -3.41 -11.82
N ARG A 24 10.60 -3.04 -10.55
CA ARG A 24 10.54 -1.63 -10.11
C ARG A 24 11.88 -1.04 -9.72
N GLY A 25 12.90 -1.87 -9.52
CA GLY A 25 14.20 -1.44 -9.02
C GLY A 25 14.05 -0.73 -7.68
N LYS A 26 14.49 0.53 -7.60
CA LYS A 26 14.44 1.34 -6.37
C LYS A 26 13.08 1.99 -6.09
N ARG A 27 12.08 1.85 -6.98
CA ARG A 27 10.79 2.54 -6.80
C ARG A 27 9.95 1.80 -5.75
N PRO A 28 9.47 2.48 -4.70
CA PRO A 28 8.76 1.84 -3.59
C PRO A 28 7.47 1.17 -4.07
N PHE A 29 7.09 0.07 -3.45
CA PHE A 29 5.85 -0.65 -3.67
C PHE A 29 5.41 -1.35 -2.39
N GLY A 30 4.16 -1.78 -2.34
CA GLY A 30 3.64 -2.53 -1.19
C GLY A 30 2.32 -3.21 -1.53
N PHE A 31 1.99 -4.25 -0.75
CA PHE A 31 0.69 -4.88 -0.80
C PHE A 31 -0.29 -4.17 0.12
N THR A 32 -1.56 -4.20 -0.28
CA THR A 32 -2.65 -3.64 0.51
C THR A 32 -3.79 -4.65 0.60
N ASP A 33 -4.53 -4.57 1.69
CA ASP A 33 -5.89 -5.04 1.81
C ASP A 33 -6.72 -3.86 2.29
N LEU A 34 -7.23 -3.12 1.32
CA LEU A 34 -7.97 -1.89 1.57
C LEU A 34 -9.31 -2.13 2.26
N SER A 35 -9.87 -3.35 2.16
CA SER A 35 -11.13 -3.68 2.84
C SER A 35 -10.97 -3.71 4.36
N ARG A 36 -9.75 -3.98 4.84
CA ARG A 36 -9.39 -4.01 6.27
C ARG A 36 -8.41 -2.88 6.65
N GLY A 37 -8.14 -1.95 5.74
CA GLY A 37 -7.23 -0.83 5.95
C GLY A 37 -5.73 -1.19 5.98
N LYS A 38 -5.34 -2.45 5.71
CA LYS A 38 -3.94 -2.87 5.73
C LYS A 38 -3.16 -2.23 4.57
N GLY A 39 -2.04 -1.59 4.89
CA GLY A 39 -1.19 -0.91 3.90
C GLY A 39 -1.73 0.46 3.48
N LEU A 40 -2.84 0.94 4.07
CA LEU A 40 -3.45 2.21 3.68
C LEU A 40 -2.61 3.40 4.17
N GLN A 41 -2.10 3.34 5.40
CA GLN A 41 -1.32 4.44 5.97
C GLN A 41 -0.04 4.68 5.16
N GLU A 42 0.65 3.62 4.75
CA GLU A 42 1.87 3.68 3.95
C GLU A 42 1.62 4.31 2.57
N VAL A 43 0.44 4.07 1.98
CA VAL A 43 0.04 4.73 0.72
C VAL A 43 -0.23 6.21 0.95
N ILE A 44 -0.91 6.58 2.05
CA ILE A 44 -1.15 7.98 2.42
C ILE A 44 0.19 8.70 2.61
N ASP A 45 1.09 8.11 3.40
CA ASP A 45 2.40 8.69 3.70
C ASP A 45 3.23 8.89 2.42
N PHE A 46 3.25 7.89 1.54
CA PHE A 46 3.92 8.00 0.24
C PHE A 46 3.39 9.18 -0.58
N ILE A 47 2.07 9.34 -0.65
CA ILE A 47 1.43 10.45 -1.40
C ILE A 47 1.74 11.80 -0.75
N VAL A 48 1.72 11.90 0.58
CA VAL A 48 2.04 13.13 1.30
C VAL A 48 3.48 13.55 1.04
N GLU A 49 4.42 12.62 1.21
CA GLU A 49 5.86 12.85 1.04
C GLU A 49 6.20 13.23 -0.41
N HIS A 50 5.71 12.47 -1.39
CA HIS A 50 6.11 12.62 -2.79
C HIS A 50 5.23 13.60 -3.57
N GLY A 51 4.01 13.89 -3.08
CA GLY A 51 3.06 14.81 -3.68
C GLY A 51 3.17 16.25 -3.17
N GLY A 52 4.05 16.53 -2.20
CA GLY A 52 4.19 17.86 -1.60
C GLY A 52 2.94 18.30 -0.82
N LEU A 53 2.16 17.34 -0.32
CA LEU A 53 0.91 17.60 0.40
C LEU A 53 1.18 17.74 1.90
N ARG A 54 0.21 18.31 2.61
CA ARG A 54 0.17 18.30 4.08
C ARG A 54 -1.17 17.79 4.54
N ILE A 55 -1.16 16.97 5.59
CA ILE A 55 -2.40 16.51 6.22
C ILE A 55 -3.02 17.69 6.96
N ASP A 56 -4.27 18.00 6.61
CA ASP A 56 -5.08 18.96 7.36
C ASP A 56 -5.67 18.27 8.58
N THR A 57 -5.02 18.45 9.72
CA THR A 57 -5.42 17.85 10.99
C THR A 57 -6.70 18.46 11.56
N ALA A 58 -7.17 19.61 11.05
CA ALA A 58 -8.39 20.27 11.55
C ALA A 58 -9.69 19.55 11.16
N ARG A 59 -9.65 18.70 10.12
CA ARG A 59 -10.80 17.88 9.68
C ARG A 59 -10.75 16.43 10.16
N SER A 60 -9.66 15.99 10.78
CA SER A 60 -9.45 14.59 11.14
C SER A 60 -10.16 14.14 12.42
N THR A 61 -10.70 15.07 13.23
CA THR A 61 -11.42 14.76 14.48
C THR A 61 -12.93 14.59 14.29
N ALA A 62 -13.42 14.62 13.05
CA ALA A 62 -14.83 14.38 12.73
C ALA A 62 -15.00 12.96 12.15
N ALA A 63 -14.77 11.94 12.98
CA ALA A 63 -15.17 10.56 12.74
C ALA A 63 -15.34 9.84 14.08
#